data_AF-E4TDX8-F1
#
_entry.id   AF-E4TDX8-F1
#
_cell.length_a   1.000
_cell.length_b   1.000
_cell.length_c   1.000
_cell.angle_alpha   90.00
_cell.angle_beta   90.00
_cell.angle_gamma   90.00
#
_symmetry.space_group_name_H-M   'P 1'
#
loop_
_entity.id
_entity.type
_entity.pdbx_description
1 polymer ?
#
loop_
_entity_poly.entity_id
_entity_poly.type
_entity_poly.pdbx_seq_one_letter_code
_entity_poly.pdbx_strand_id
1 'polypeptide(L)'
;MNTKLTLTIEKEIIEIAKEYAKGKGQSLSEMVENYFKFVTVKRVDMKEKELSPKVKKLRGIIKTDKNFDYKQILTEELSKKYGL
;
A
#
# COMPACT_ATOMS: atom_id res chain seq x y z
N MET A 1 -5.52 -4.06 -23.53
CA MET A 1 -6.07 -5.40 -23.89
C MET A 1 -6.08 -6.24 -22.63
N ASN A 2 -7.19 -6.93 -22.35
CA ASN A 2 -7.27 -7.83 -21.21
C ASN A 2 -7.07 -9.27 -21.71
N THR A 3 -6.16 -10.00 -21.09
CA THR A 3 -5.89 -11.42 -21.40
C THR A 3 -6.27 -12.28 -20.20
N LYS A 4 -6.71 -13.51 -20.45
CA LYS A 4 -7.01 -14.47 -19.39
C LYS A 4 -5.71 -15.16 -18.96
N LEU A 5 -5.44 -15.15 -17.66
CA LEU A 5 -4.34 -15.89 -17.03
C LEU A 5 -4.94 -17.00 -16.17
N THR A 6 -4.58 -18.25 -16.46
CA THR A 6 -4.97 -19.41 -15.67
C THR A 6 -3.82 -19.82 -14.77
N LEU A 7 -4.07 -19.88 -13.45
CA LEU A 7 -3.08 -20.28 -12.44
C LEU A 7 -3.54 -21.57 -11.77
N THR A 8 -2.60 -22.50 -11.55
CA THR A 8 -2.85 -23.70 -10.76
C THR A 8 -2.47 -23.41 -9.31
N ILE A 9 -3.44 -23.43 -8.41
CA ILE A 9 -3.30 -23.16 -6.98
C ILE A 9 -4.15 -24.18 -6.22
N GLU A 10 -3.74 -24.53 -5.02
CA GLU A 10 -4.50 -25.40 -4.12
C GLU A 10 -5.92 -24.86 -3.85
N LYS A 11 -6.90 -25.75 -3.85
CA LYS A 11 -8.33 -25.40 -3.69
C LYS A 11 -8.59 -24.70 -2.36
N GLU A 12 -7.94 -25.14 -1.28
CA GLU A 12 -8.10 -24.55 0.05
C GLU A 12 -7.68 -23.08 0.08
N ILE A 13 -6.56 -22.76 -0.57
CA ILE A 13 -6.07 -21.39 -0.70
C ILE A 13 -7.04 -20.53 -1.52
N ILE A 14 -7.62 -21.07 -2.59
CA ILE A 14 -8.59 -20.35 -3.43
C ILE A 14 -9.82 -19.93 -2.61
N GLU A 15 -10.34 -20.81 -1.75
CA GLU A 15 -11.52 -20.50 -0.94
C GLU A 15 -11.23 -19.44 0.12
N ILE A 16 -10.11 -19.57 0.84
CA ILE A 16 -9.66 -18.56 1.82
C ILE A 16 -9.47 -17.19 1.14
N ALA A 17 -8.86 -17.18 -0.05
CA ALA A 17 -8.62 -15.93 -0.78
C ALA A 17 -9.93 -15.28 -1.28
N LYS A 18 -10.93 -16.08 -1.69
CA LYS A 18 -12.26 -15.56 -2.06
C LYS A 18 -12.98 -14.94 -0.87
N GLU A 19 -12.94 -15.59 0.29
CA GLU A 19 -13.57 -15.08 1.50
C GLU A 19 -12.93 -13.75 1.93
N TYR A 20 -11.60 -13.69 1.91
CA TYR A 20 -10.85 -12.47 2.18
C TYR A 20 -11.22 -11.33 1.20
N ALA A 21 -11.27 -11.61 -0.10
CA ALA A 21 -11.59 -10.63 -1.12
C ALA A 21 -13.03 -10.11 -0.93
N LYS A 22 -13.99 -11.00 -0.65
CA LYS A 22 -15.38 -10.64 -0.35
C LYS A 22 -15.49 -9.74 0.88
N GLY A 23 -14.75 -10.04 1.95
CA GLY A 23 -14.70 -9.20 3.15
C GLY A 23 -14.19 -7.78 2.89
N LYS A 24 -13.41 -7.58 1.82
CA LYS A 24 -12.90 -6.28 1.37
C LYS A 24 -13.74 -5.63 0.25
N GLY A 25 -14.82 -6.27 -0.19
CA GLY A 25 -15.62 -5.81 -1.32
C GLY A 25 -14.88 -5.84 -2.66
N GLN A 26 -13.88 -6.72 -2.81
CA GLN A 26 -13.08 -6.86 -4.02
C GLN A 26 -13.24 -8.26 -4.61
N SER A 27 -13.03 -8.40 -5.92
CA SER A 27 -12.97 -9.73 -6.55
C SER A 27 -11.58 -10.36 -6.38
N LEU A 28 -11.50 -11.70 -6.42
CA LEU A 28 -10.21 -12.40 -6.39
C LEU A 28 -9.31 -11.99 -7.57
N SER A 29 -9.90 -11.83 -8.76
CA SER A 29 -9.18 -11.38 -9.96
C SER A 29 -8.60 -9.97 -9.77
N GLU A 30 -9.38 -9.05 -9.20
CA GLU A 30 -8.92 -7.69 -8.90
C GLU A 30 -7.79 -7.68 -7.86
N MET A 31 -7.89 -8.53 -6.83
CA MET A 31 -6.85 -8.68 -5.81
C MET A 31 -5.52 -9.14 -6.43
N VAL A 32 -5.56 -10.15 -7.30
CA VAL A 32 -4.37 -10.70 -7.99
C VAL A 32 -3.82 -9.70 -9.00
N GLU A 33 -4.68 -9.03 -9.77
CA GLU A 33 -4.26 -8.00 -10.73
C GLU A 33 -3.56 -6.83 -10.03
N ASN A 34 -4.08 -6.38 -8.88
CA ASN A 34 -3.46 -5.34 -8.07
C ASN A 34 -2.09 -5.76 -7.53
N TYR A 35 -1.95 -7.03 -7.12
CA TYR A 35 -0.65 -7.57 -6.73
C TYR A 35 0.32 -7.58 -7.91
N PHE A 36 -0.10 -8.04 -9.09
CA PHE A 36 0.73 -8.00 -10.29
C PHE A 36 1.13 -6.59 -10.70
N LYS A 37 0.22 -5.61 -10.64
CA LYS A 37 0.57 -4.19 -10.81
C LYS A 37 1.64 -3.77 -9.81
N PHE A 38 1.46 -4.07 -8.53
CA PHE A 38 2.44 -3.72 -7.50
C PHE A 38 3.84 -4.31 -7.76
N VAL A 39 3.94 -5.59 -8.12
CA VAL A 39 5.25 -6.23 -8.37
C VAL A 39 5.87 -5.85 -9.71
N THR A 40 5.08 -5.44 -10.70
CA THR A 40 5.56 -5.02 -12.02
C THR A 40 5.94 -3.54 -12.09
N VAL A 41 5.46 -2.72 -11.15
CA VAL A 41 5.71 -1.26 -11.09
C VAL A 41 7.20 -0.89 -11.06
N LYS A 42 8.11 -1.76 -10.59
CA LYS A 42 9.56 -1.48 -10.64
C LYS A 42 10.22 -1.72 -12.02
N ARG A 43 9.53 -2.36 -12.97
CA ARG A 43 10.07 -2.64 -14.32
C ARG A 43 9.67 -1.62 -15.37
N VAL A 44 8.63 -0.82 -15.09
CA VAL A 44 8.28 0.37 -15.86
C VAL A 44 8.90 1.50 -15.07
N ASP A 45 9.90 2.19 -15.63
CA ASP A 45 10.62 3.29 -14.99
C ASP A 45 9.68 4.15 -14.13
N MET A 46 9.70 3.91 -12.81
CA MET A 46 9.14 4.86 -11.87
C MET A 46 10.04 6.08 -11.98
N LYS A 47 9.71 6.98 -12.91
CA LYS A 47 10.11 8.38 -12.79
C LYS A 47 9.77 8.73 -11.34
N GLU A 48 10.76 9.17 -10.57
CA GLU A 48 10.73 9.39 -9.10
C GLU A 48 9.54 10.21 -8.56
N LYS A 49 8.63 10.68 -9.42
CA LYS A 49 7.54 11.61 -9.15
C LYS A 49 6.17 10.96 -8.94
N GLU A 50 5.94 9.69 -9.25
CA GLU A 50 4.61 9.09 -9.06
C GLU A 50 4.47 8.45 -7.67
N LEU A 51 4.21 9.30 -6.67
CA LEU A 51 3.69 8.86 -5.38
C LEU A 51 2.35 8.15 -5.59
N SER A 52 2.11 7.06 -4.85
CA SER A 52 0.83 6.34 -4.93
C SER A 52 -0.35 7.30 -4.65
N PRO A 53 -1.54 7.11 -5.24
CA PRO A 53 -2.68 8.02 -5.03
C PRO A 53 -3.01 8.26 -3.56
N LYS A 54 -2.83 7.23 -2.71
CA LYS A 54 -3.01 7.32 -1.26
C LYS A 54 -1.94 8.22 -0.62
N VAL A 55 -0.67 8.04 -0.98
CA VAL A 55 0.43 8.88 -0.47
C VAL A 55 0.34 10.31 -0.99
N LYS A 56 -0.09 10.51 -2.25
CA LYS A 56 -0.33 11.84 -2.83
C LYS A 56 -1.44 12.60 -2.11
N LYS A 57 -2.52 11.90 -1.71
CA LYS A 57 -3.58 12.50 -0.87
C LYS A 57 -3.07 12.89 0.51
N LEU A 58 -2.16 12.11 1.10
CA LEU A 58 -1.59 12.38 2.43
C LEU A 58 -0.49 13.46 2.41
N ARG A 59 0.24 13.57 1.31
CA ARG A 59 1.32 14.56 1.15
C ARG A 59 0.74 15.98 1.15
N GLY A 60 1.21 16.80 2.09
CA GLY A 60 0.78 18.20 2.23
C GLY A 60 -0.44 18.42 3.13
N ILE A 61 -1.05 17.36 3.67
CA ILE A 61 -2.05 17.48 4.74
C ILE A 61 -1.41 18.05 6.01
N ILE A 62 -0.22 17.53 6.33
CA ILE A 62 0.56 18.01 7.47
C ILE A 62 1.26 19.29 7.04
N LYS A 63 0.81 20.43 7.57
CA LYS A 63 1.48 21.71 7.45
C LYS A 63 2.48 21.82 8.59
N THR A 64 3.76 21.89 8.26
CA THR A 64 4.83 22.09 9.23
C THR A 64 5.49 23.44 8.99
N ASP A 65 5.89 24.11 10.07
CA ASP A 65 6.68 25.32 9.96
C ASP A 65 8.06 25.03 9.34
N LYS A 66 8.71 26.07 8.79
CA LYS A 66 10.03 25.94 8.14
C LYS A 66 11.12 25.39 9.08
N ASN A 67 10.93 25.53 10.39
CA ASN A 67 11.86 25.07 11.44
C ASN A 67 11.40 23.76 12.09
N PHE A 68 10.66 22.91 11.38
CA PHE A 68 10.19 21.64 11.90
C PHE A 68 11.31 20.59 11.99
N ASP A 69 11.84 20.37 13.20
CA ASP A 69 12.75 19.25 13.47
C ASP A 69 11.95 17.99 13.82
N TYR A 70 11.73 17.16 12.80
CA TYR A 70 11.05 15.87 12.93
C TYR A 70 11.66 14.97 14.02
N LYS A 71 12.99 14.99 14.18
CA LYS A 71 13.66 14.06 15.11
C LYS A 71 13.40 14.45 16.56
N GLN A 72 13.39 15.74 16.86
CA GLN A 72 13.11 16.25 18.20
C GLN A 72 11.69 15.88 18.63
N ILE A 73 10.68 16.21 17.81
CA ILE A 73 9.27 15.92 18.10
C ILE A 73 9.02 14.42 18.23
N LEU A 74 9.62 13.61 17.34
CA LEU A 74 9.50 12.16 17.42
C LEU A 74 10.04 11.63 18.76
N THR A 75 11.19 12.15 19.20
CA THR A 75 11.81 11.75 20.46
C THR A 75 10.93 12.14 21.65
N GLU A 76 10.42 13.37 21.67
CA GLU A 76 9.51 13.85 22.73
C GLU A 76 8.23 13.01 22.83
N GLU A 77 7.58 12.71 21.71
CA GLU A 77 6.33 11.94 21.70
C GLU A 77 6.56 10.47 22.06
N LEU A 78 7.70 9.89 21.66
CA LEU A 78 8.08 8.55 22.10
C LEU A 78 8.39 8.52 23.61
N SER A 79 9.11 9.51 24.13
CA SER A 79 9.33 9.67 25.58
C SER A 79 8.03 9.82 26.36
N LYS A 80 7.08 10.63 25.89
CA LYS A 80 5.74 10.76 26.52
C LYS A 80 4.96 9.44 26.50
N LYS A 81 5.00 8.72 25.38
CA LYS A 81 4.24 7.48 25.20
C LYS A 81 4.81 6.31 26.00
N TYR A 82 6.13 6.20 26.05
CA TYR A 82 6.82 5.06 26.66
C TYR A 82 7.44 5.37 28.03
N GLY A 83 7.37 6.62 28.49
CA GLY A 83 7.84 7.04 29.81
C GLY A 83 9.37 7.04 29.97
N LEU A 84 10.10 7.31 28.89
CA LEU A 84 11.57 7.44 28.88
C LEU A 84 12.02 8.86 29.20
#